data_AF-A0A7Y5M791-F1
#
_entry.id   AF-A0A7Y5M791-F1
#
_cell.length_a   1.000
_cell.length_b   1.000
_cell.length_c   1.000
_cell.angle_alpha   90.00
_cell.angle_beta   90.00
_cell.angle_gamma   90.00
#
_symmetry.space_group_name_H-M   'P 1'
#
loop_
_entity.id
_entity.type
_entity.pdbx_description
1 polymer ?
#
loop_
_entity_poly.entity_id
_entity_poly.type
_entity_poly.pdbx_seq_one_letter_code
_entity_poly.pdbx_strand_id
1 'polypeptide(L)'
;MSAGLNLAQLQAVHYTDGPCLVLAGAGSGKTRVITHKIAHMIERGLEPRRIAAITFTNKAAAEMRERAKGLIGRAAKDVLVCTFHALGVRMVREDGKVLGLKPQFSILDQ
;
A
#
# COMPACT_ATOMS: atom_id res chain seq x y z
N MET A 1 15.41 4.83 -10.94
CA MET A 1 14.11 4.36 -11.47
C MET A 1 13.17 5.52 -11.85
N SER A 2 13.59 6.41 -12.75
CA SER A 2 12.87 7.67 -13.06
C SER A 2 12.11 7.67 -14.40
N ALA A 3 12.18 6.59 -15.18
CA ALA A 3 11.61 6.56 -16.52
C ALA A 3 10.09 6.82 -16.51
N GLY A 4 9.69 8.00 -17.01
CA GLY A 4 8.32 8.41 -17.29
C GLY A 4 7.52 9.03 -16.14
N LEU A 5 8.15 9.42 -15.01
CA LEU A 5 7.50 10.28 -14.02
C LEU A 5 7.75 11.76 -14.35
N ASN A 6 6.74 12.61 -14.18
CA ASN A 6 6.95 14.07 -14.26
C ASN A 6 7.55 14.62 -12.96
N LEU A 7 7.93 15.91 -12.97
CA LEU A 7 8.60 16.53 -11.82
C LEU A 7 7.78 16.46 -10.52
N ALA A 8 6.48 16.77 -10.58
CA ALA A 8 5.61 16.73 -9.40
C ALA A 8 5.47 15.30 -8.85
N GLN A 9 5.36 14.30 -9.74
CA GLN A 9 5.34 12.89 -9.34
C GLN A 9 6.66 12.45 -8.71
N LEU A 10 7.80 12.88 -9.26
CA LEU A 10 9.13 12.60 -8.70
C LEU A 10 9.29 13.22 -7.30
N GLN A 11 8.86 14.47 -7.13
CA GLN A 11 8.86 15.13 -5.82
C GLN A 11 8.03 14.35 -4.79
N ALA A 12 6.82 13.91 -5.16
CA ALA A 12 5.97 13.12 -4.29
C ALA A 12 6.57 11.74 -3.92
N VAL A 13 7.29 11.11 -4.87
CA VAL A 13 8.00 9.82 -4.67
C VAL A 13 9.19 9.99 -3.72
N HIS A 14 10.00 11.04 -3.89
CA HIS A 14 11.21 11.24 -3.09
C HIS A 14 10.94 11.79 -1.69
N TYR A 15 9.83 12.52 -1.49
CA TYR A 15 9.50 13.05 -0.17
C TYR A 15 9.15 11.93 0.81
N THR A 16 9.99 11.69 1.82
CA THR A 16 9.83 10.61 2.82
C THR A 16 9.97 11.09 4.27
N ASP A 17 10.16 12.39 4.50
CA ASP A 17 10.49 12.96 5.82
C ASP A 17 9.27 13.23 6.73
N GLY A 18 8.06 12.87 6.30
CA GLY A 18 6.85 13.07 7.11
C GLY A 18 5.53 12.92 6.34
N PRO A 19 4.42 13.45 6.90
CA PRO A 19 3.13 13.45 6.24
C PRO A 19 3.17 14.16 4.89
N CYS A 20 2.47 13.61 3.90
CA CYS A 20 2.46 14.11 2.53
C CYS A 20 1.06 13.94 1.92
N LEU A 21 0.47 15.03 1.44
CA LEU A 21 -0.79 15.02 0.69
C LEU A 21 -0.52 15.26 -0.79
N VAL A 22 -0.92 14.31 -1.64
CA VAL A 22 -0.80 14.43 -3.11
C VAL A 22 -2.19 14.65 -3.70
N LEU A 23 -2.46 15.88 -4.14
CA LEU A 23 -3.70 16.25 -4.84
C LEU A 23 -3.60 15.88 -6.32
N ALA A 24 -4.54 15.09 -6.81
CA ALA A 24 -4.41 14.46 -8.13
C ALA A 24 -5.76 14.09 -8.78
N GLY A 25 -6.02 14.67 -9.95
CA GLY A 25 -7.19 14.38 -10.78
C GLY A 25 -7.23 12.95 -11.35
N ALA A 26 -8.32 12.60 -12.04
CA ALA A 26 -8.41 11.33 -12.76
C ALA A 26 -7.30 11.22 -13.81
N GLY A 27 -6.76 10.02 -14.04
CA GLY A 27 -5.72 9.78 -15.06
C GLY A 27 -4.32 10.33 -14.75
N SER A 28 -4.12 11.09 -13.67
CA SER A 28 -2.83 11.75 -13.36
C SER A 28 -1.70 10.84 -12.86
N GLY A 29 -1.91 9.52 -12.84
CA GLY A 29 -0.88 8.56 -12.42
C GLY A 29 -0.75 8.35 -10.91
N LYS A 30 -1.79 8.61 -10.10
CA LYS A 30 -1.79 8.38 -8.63
C LYS A 30 -1.20 7.03 -8.20
N THR A 31 -1.69 5.94 -8.77
CA THR A 31 -1.22 4.59 -8.45
C THR A 31 0.25 4.43 -8.78
N ARG A 32 0.73 5.05 -9.87
CA ARG A 32 2.14 5.02 -10.26
C ARG A 32 3.02 5.74 -9.25
N VAL A 33 2.60 6.91 -8.77
CA VAL A 33 3.31 7.62 -7.69
C VAL A 33 3.43 6.74 -6.45
N ILE A 34 2.33 6.12 -6.01
CA ILE A 34 2.33 5.25 -4.82
C ILE A 34 3.29 4.08 -5.00
N THR A 35 3.23 3.35 -6.13
CA THR A 35 4.08 2.16 -6.32
C THR A 35 5.55 2.50 -6.47
N HIS A 36 5.88 3.61 -7.14
CA HIS A 36 7.26 4.09 -7.21
C HIS A 36 7.77 4.60 -5.86
N LYS A 37 6.91 5.20 -5.02
CA LYS A 37 7.27 5.60 -3.66
C LYS A 37 7.59 4.41 -2.78
N ILE A 38 6.82 3.32 -2.87
CA ILE A 38 7.12 2.06 -2.18
C ILE A 38 8.51 1.54 -2.61
N ALA A 39 8.77 1.49 -3.91
CA ALA A 39 10.08 1.07 -4.44
C ALA A 39 11.21 1.95 -3.91
N HIS A 40 11.02 3.27 -3.97
CA HIS A 40 12.00 4.24 -3.48
C HIS A 40 12.31 4.08 -1.98
N MET A 41 11.29 3.89 -1.13
CA MET A 41 11.50 3.66 0.30
C MET A 41 12.29 2.37 0.57
N ILE A 42 12.03 1.30 -0.19
CA ILE A 42 12.76 0.03 -0.07
C ILE A 42 14.21 0.20 -0.54
N GLU A 43 14.44 0.88 -1.67
CA GLU A 43 15.80 1.22 -2.15
C GLU A 43 16.57 2.05 -1.11
N ARG A 44 15.87 2.90 -0.36
CA ARG A 44 16.44 3.71 0.73
C ARG A 44 16.72 2.91 2.01
N GLY A 45 16.40 1.61 2.05
CA GLY A 45 16.68 0.72 3.16
C GLY A 45 15.50 0.44 4.08
N LEU A 46 14.29 0.92 3.77
CA LEU A 46 13.10 0.58 4.55
C LEU A 46 12.68 -0.87 4.26
N GLU A 47 12.57 -1.68 5.31
CA GLU A 47 12.13 -3.06 5.16
C GLU A 47 10.70 -3.14 4.60
N PRO A 48 10.43 -3.95 3.56
CA PRO A 48 9.12 -4.05 2.92
C PRO A 48 7.95 -4.31 3.89
N ARG A 49 8.17 -5.15 4.91
CA ARG A 49 7.19 -5.48 5.97
C ARG A 49 6.75 -4.28 6.82
N ARG A 50 7.48 -3.16 6.76
CA ARG A 50 7.16 -1.91 7.47
C ARG A 50 6.35 -0.95 6.60
N ILE A 51 5.98 -1.35 5.38
CA ILE A 51 5.22 -0.53 4.44
C ILE A 51 3.81 -1.12 4.28
N ALA A 52 2.81 -0.25 4.46
CA ALA A 52 1.41 -0.56 4.17
C ALA A 52 0.86 0.40 3.11
N ALA A 53 0.18 -0.15 2.11
CA ALA A 53 -0.55 0.60 1.09
C ALA A 53 -2.02 0.17 1.09
N ILE A 54 -2.90 1.12 1.40
CA ILE A 54 -4.32 0.84 1.67
C ILE A 54 -5.17 1.51 0.58
N THR A 55 -6.21 0.82 0.13
CA THR A 55 -7.16 1.33 -0.87
C THR A 55 -8.59 0.89 -0.57
N PHE A 56 -9.57 1.31 -1.37
CA PHE A 56 -10.98 1.00 -1.15
C PHE A 56 -11.43 -0.30 -1.81
N THR A 57 -10.87 -0.67 -2.97
CA THR A 57 -11.36 -1.81 -3.75
C THR A 57 -10.34 -2.93 -3.85
N ASN A 58 -10.84 -4.17 -3.89
CA ASN A 58 -9.99 -5.36 -4.09
C ASN A 58 -9.25 -5.29 -5.43
N LYS A 59 -9.91 -4.75 -6.48
CA LYS A 59 -9.30 -4.53 -7.79
C LYS A 59 -8.10 -3.60 -7.71
N ALA A 60 -8.24 -2.43 -7.06
CA ALA A 60 -7.12 -1.50 -6.90
C ALA A 60 -5.97 -2.10 -6.08
N ALA A 61 -6.28 -2.88 -5.04
CA ALA A 61 -5.26 -3.55 -4.24
C ALA A 61 -4.49 -4.58 -5.07
N ALA A 62 -5.19 -5.38 -5.89
CA ALA A 62 -4.58 -6.36 -6.78
C ALA A 62 -3.70 -5.68 -7.86
N GLU A 63 -4.21 -4.65 -8.52
CA GLU A 63 -3.45 -3.88 -9.51
C GLU A 63 -2.20 -3.23 -8.91
N MET A 64 -2.32 -2.67 -7.69
CA MET A 64 -1.18 -2.07 -7.00
C MET A 64 -0.13 -3.13 -6.62
N ARG A 65 -0.53 -4.32 -6.19
CA ARG A 65 0.39 -5.45 -5.92
C ARG A 65 1.16 -5.87 -7.17
N GLU A 66 0.47 -6.04 -8.30
CA GLU A 66 1.13 -6.44 -9.56
C GLU A 66 2.10 -5.35 -10.05
N ARG A 67 1.70 -4.07 -9.97
CA ARG A 67 2.60 -2.96 -10.30
C ARG A 67 3.81 -2.89 -9.38
N ALA A 68 3.62 -3.04 -8.07
CA ALA A 68 4.72 -3.08 -7.11
C ALA A 68 5.65 -4.25 -7.41
N LYS A 69 5.12 -5.45 -7.64
CA LYS A 69 5.89 -6.64 -8.03
C LYS A 69 6.72 -6.42 -9.30
N GLY A 70 6.21 -5.68 -10.28
CA GLY A 70 6.98 -5.28 -11.46
C GLY A 70 8.16 -4.36 -11.17
N LEU A 71 8.12 -3.59 -10.08
CA LEU A 71 9.18 -2.64 -9.68
C LEU A 71 10.19 -3.25 -8.70
N ILE A 72 9.71 -3.99 -7.69
CA ILE A 72 10.54 -4.48 -6.57
C ILE A 72 10.64 -6.01 -6.51
N GLY A 73 10.08 -6.73 -7.48
CA GLY A 73 10.18 -8.18 -7.60
C GLY A 73 9.62 -8.92 -6.38
N ARG A 74 10.44 -9.81 -5.80
CA ARG A 74 10.04 -10.67 -4.67
C ARG A 74 9.68 -9.88 -3.41
N ALA A 75 10.28 -8.70 -3.20
CA ALA A 75 10.02 -7.85 -2.03
C ALA A 75 8.56 -7.39 -1.96
N ALA A 76 7.83 -7.35 -3.08
CA ALA A 76 6.41 -6.98 -3.09
C ALA A 76 5.52 -7.93 -2.28
N LYS A 77 5.95 -9.18 -2.04
CA LYS A 77 5.21 -10.13 -1.21
C LYS A 77 5.14 -9.71 0.26
N ASP A 78 6.14 -8.96 0.71
CA ASP A 78 6.28 -8.56 2.10
C ASP A 78 5.65 -7.18 2.38
N VAL A 79 5.31 -6.42 1.33
CA VAL A 79 4.57 -5.16 1.46
C VAL A 79 3.10 -5.44 1.71
N LEU A 80 2.53 -4.83 2.76
CA LEU A 80 1.10 -4.95 3.04
C LEU A 80 0.29 -4.06 2.08
N VAL A 81 -0.15 -4.62 0.96
CA VAL A 81 -1.12 -3.95 0.08
C VAL A 81 -2.49 -4.54 0.35
N CYS A 82 -3.48 -3.76 0.75
CA CYS A 82 -4.81 -4.28 1.11
C CYS A 82 -5.93 -3.24 1.02
N THR A 83 -7.16 -3.66 1.27
CA THR A 83 -8.29 -2.73 1.48
C THR A 83 -8.40 -2.34 2.95
N PHE A 84 -9.13 -1.26 3.26
CA PHE A 84 -9.45 -0.90 4.64
C PHE A 84 -10.11 -2.05 5.41
N HIS A 85 -11.09 -2.73 4.82
CA HIS A 85 -11.75 -3.87 5.44
C HIS A 85 -10.79 -5.04 5.69
N ALA A 86 -9.92 -5.35 4.73
CA ALA A 86 -8.94 -6.42 4.90
C ALA A 86 -7.92 -6.10 6.00
N LEU A 87 -7.50 -4.83 6.12
CA LEU A 87 -6.66 -4.38 7.23
C LEU A 87 -7.38 -4.53 8.57
N GLY A 88 -8.62 -4.05 8.66
CA GLY A 88 -9.42 -4.15 9.89
C GLY A 88 -9.62 -5.60 10.34
N VAL A 89 -9.98 -6.49 9.42
CA VAL A 89 -10.12 -7.92 9.70
C VAL A 89 -8.81 -8.52 10.19
N ARG A 90 -7.66 -8.15 9.59
CA ARG A 90 -6.34 -8.62 10.03
C ARG A 90 -6.07 -8.21 11.48
N MET A 91 -6.27 -6.93 11.81
CA MET A 91 -6.04 -6.40 13.16
C MET A 91 -6.95 -7.07 14.19
N VAL A 92 -8.24 -7.25 13.86
CA VAL A 92 -9.19 -7.92 14.78
C VAL A 92 -8.89 -9.40 14.93
N ARG A 93 -8.37 -10.08 13.90
CA ARG A 93 -7.94 -11.48 14.01
C ARG A 93 -6.68 -11.64 14.87
N GLU A 94 -5.79 -10.66 14.82
CA GLU A 94 -4.54 -10.67 15.58
C GLU A 94 -4.79 -10.35 17.06
N ASP A 95 -5.54 -9.28 17.35
CA ASP A 95 -5.66 -8.73 18.71
C ASP A 95 -7.08 -8.82 19.30
N GLY A 96 -8.09 -9.21 18.54
CA GLY A 96 -9.51 -9.13 18.95
C GLY A 96 -9.87 -9.96 20.19
N LYS A 97 -9.01 -10.88 20.62
CA LYS A 97 -9.15 -11.60 21.89
C LYS A 97 -9.27 -10.65 23.09
N VAL A 98 -8.61 -9.49 23.06
CA VAL A 98 -8.71 -8.48 24.13
C VAL A 98 -10.11 -7.87 24.25
N LEU A 99 -10.91 -7.98 23.18
CA LEU A 99 -12.31 -7.56 23.12
C LEU A 99 -13.28 -8.73 23.34
N GLY A 100 -12.79 -9.92 23.70
CA GLY A 100 -13.59 -11.13 23.85
C GLY A 100 -14.02 -11.79 22.53
N LEU A 101 -13.44 -11.38 21.40
CA LEU A 101 -13.75 -11.95 20.09
C LEU A 101 -13.00 -13.28 19.88
N LYS A 102 -13.66 -14.23 19.24
CA LYS A 102 -13.04 -15.48 18.79
C LYS A 102 -12.13 -15.21 17.58
N PRO A 103 -10.94 -15.82 17.45
CA PRO A 103 -10.04 -15.57 16.32
C PRO A 103 -10.65 -15.90 14.94
N GLN A 104 -11.55 -16.89 14.88
CA GLN A 104 -12.25 -17.30 13.65
C GLN A 104 -13.69 -16.77 13.60
N PHE A 105 -13.90 -15.49 13.94
CA PHE A 105 -15.22 -14.87 13.81
C PHE A 105 -15.70 -14.85 12.35
N SER A 106 -17.01 -15.00 12.17
CA SER A 106 -17.64 -14.87 10.85
C SER A 106 -17.78 -13.41 10.46
N ILE A 107 -17.54 -13.11 9.19
CA ILE A 107 -17.88 -11.81 8.60
C ILE A 107 -19.26 -11.99 7.99
N LEU A 108 -20.22 -11.19 8.45
CA LEU A 108 -21.55 -11.15 7.85
C LEU A 108 -21.47 -10.46 6.50
N ASP A 109 -22.10 -11.05 5.49
CA ASP A 109 -22.36 -10.43 4.20
C ASP A 109 -23.76 -9.80 4.16
N GLN A 110 -24.03 -9.02 3.11
CA GLN A 110 -25.35 -8.48 2.78
C GLN A 110 -25.97 -9.30 1.66
#